data_AF-A0A968FT84-F1
#
_entry.id   AF-A0A968FT84-F1
#
_cell.length_a   1.000
_cell.length_b   1.000
_cell.length_c   1.000
_cell.angle_alpha   90.00
_cell.angle_beta   90.00
_cell.angle_gamma   90.00
#
_symmetry.space_group_name_H-M   'P 1'
#
loop_
_entity.id
_entity.type
_entity.pdbx_description
1 polymer ?
#
loop_
_entity_poly.entity_id
_entity_poly.type
_entity_poly.pdbx_seq_one_letter_code
_entity_poly.pdbx_strand_id
1 'polypeptide(L)' 'APAPGGQGSFLTDQVHSFEKALIEQELKKNRGDIKETYTVLGLPRKTLYDKMKKYGLKRADFITRRS' A
#
# COMPACT_ATOMS: atom_id res chain seq x y z
N ALA A 1 5.47 -27.92 24.88
CA ALA A 1 5.68 -27.28 23.56
C ALA A 1 5.75 -25.77 23.78
N PRO A 2 6.82 -25.07 23.38
CA PRO A 2 6.84 -23.62 23.47
C PRO A 2 5.98 -23.05 22.35
N ALA A 3 4.87 -22.40 22.70
CA ALA A 3 4.19 -21.47 21.80
C ALA A 3 5.14 -20.28 21.58
N PRO A 4 5.47 -19.89 20.33
CA PRO A 4 6.24 -18.66 20.13
C PRO A 4 5.38 -17.48 20.55
N GLY A 5 5.92 -16.66 21.47
CA GLY A 5 5.29 -15.47 22.07
C GLY A 5 4.73 -14.51 21.02
N GLY A 6 3.72 -13.70 21.29
CA GLY A 6 3.50 -12.90 22.47
C GLY A 6 3.18 -11.48 21.98
N GLN A 7 2.25 -10.81 22.65
CA GLN A 7 2.32 -9.37 22.92
C GLN A 7 2.32 -8.44 21.69
N GLY A 8 1.12 -7.91 21.36
CA GLY A 8 0.91 -6.64 20.64
C GLY A 8 1.66 -6.47 19.33
N SER A 9 0.97 -6.58 18.19
CA SER A 9 1.50 -6.06 16.93
C SER A 9 1.91 -4.60 17.15
N PHE A 10 3.21 -4.34 17.21
CA PHE A 10 3.78 -3.03 17.51
C PHE A 10 3.07 -1.96 16.66
N LEU A 11 2.93 -0.74 17.18
CA LEU A 11 2.26 0.36 16.44
C LEU A 11 2.74 0.47 14.99
N THR A 12 4.02 0.19 14.76
CA THR A 12 4.65 0.09 13.44
C THR A 12 4.01 -0.92 12.48
N ASP A 13 3.60 -2.10 12.96
CA ASP A 13 2.98 -3.14 12.12
C ASP A 13 1.54 -2.80 11.75
N GLN A 14 0.78 -2.24 12.71
CA GLN A 14 -0.55 -1.69 12.44
C GLN A 14 -0.49 -0.51 11.46
N VAL A 15 0.45 0.40 11.65
CA VAL A 15 0.69 1.53 10.72
C VAL A 15 1.06 1.00 9.34
N HIS A 16 1.95 0.01 9.23
CA HIS A 16 2.28 -0.60 7.94
C HIS A 16 1.07 -1.22 7.23
N SER A 17 0.23 -1.96 7.97
CA SER A 17 -0.99 -2.54 7.42
C SER A 17 -1.98 -1.47 6.96
N PHE A 18 -2.12 -0.39 7.74
CA PHE A 18 -2.96 0.74 7.39
C PHE A 18 -2.44 1.50 6.16
N GLU A 19 -1.14 1.82 6.11
CA GLU A 19 -0.50 2.47 4.96
C GLU A 19 -0.67 1.64 3.69
N LYS A 20 -0.48 0.32 3.77
CA LYS A 20 -0.71 -0.61 2.66
C LYS A 20 -2.17 -0.53 2.19
N ALA A 21 -3.13 -0.66 3.10
CA ALA A 21 -4.55 -0.62 2.77
C ALA A 21 -4.95 0.71 2.11
N LEU A 22 -4.42 1.83 2.61
CA LEU A 22 -4.70 3.18 2.09
C LEU A 22 -4.15 3.33 0.66
N ILE A 23 -2.92 2.88 0.41
CA ILE A 23 -2.33 2.87 -0.93
C ILE A 23 -3.14 1.96 -1.87
N GLU A 24 -3.53 0.77 -1.42
CA GLU A 24 -4.35 -0.16 -2.21
C GLU A 24 -5.72 0.45 -2.58
N GLN A 25 -6.39 1.10 -1.64
CA GLN A 25 -7.69 1.74 -1.91
C GLN A 25 -7.57 2.84 -2.95
N GLU A 26 -6.58 3.72 -2.82
CA GLU A 26 -6.37 4.82 -3.75
C GLU A 26 -5.89 4.34 -5.12
N LEU A 27 -5.04 3.29 -5.17
CA LEU A 27 -4.69 2.62 -6.43
C LEU A 27 -5.91 1.99 -7.10
N LYS A 28 -6.79 1.33 -6.34
CA LYS A 28 -8.03 0.74 -6.88
C LYS A 28 -8.99 1.82 -7.40
N LYS A 29 -9.20 2.89 -6.63
CA LYS A 29 -10.05 4.02 -7.04
C LYS A 29 -9.56 4.65 -8.34
N ASN A 30 -8.26 4.89 -8.43
CA ASN A 30 -7.63 5.55 -9.58
C ASN A 30 -7.27 4.56 -10.69
N ARG A 31 -7.73 3.29 -10.61
CA ARG A 31 -7.50 2.25 -11.63
C ARG A 31 -6.02 2.06 -11.98
N GLY A 32 -5.16 2.08 -10.97
CA GLY A 32 -3.72 1.94 -11.11
C GLY A 32 -3.01 3.20 -11.62
N ASP A 33 -3.69 4.35 -11.68
CA ASP A 33 -3.07 5.62 -12.02
C ASP A 33 -2.21 6.15 -10.86
N ILE A 34 -0.91 5.85 -10.96
CA ILE A 34 0.10 6.25 -9.99
C ILE A 34 0.13 7.77 -9.84
N LYS A 35 -0.14 8.53 -10.91
CA LYS A 35 -0.08 9.99 -10.89
C LYS A 35 -1.12 10.56 -9.95
N GLU A 36 -2.35 10.14 -10.15
CA GLU A 36 -3.48 10.56 -9.34
C GLU A 36 -3.33 10.05 -7.91
N THR A 37 -2.91 8.79 -7.72
CA THR A 37 -2.71 8.21 -6.39
C THR A 37 -1.70 9.00 -5.55
N TYR A 38 -0.50 9.28 -6.06
CA TYR A 38 0.47 10.05 -5.24
C TYR A 38 0.00 11.48 -4.98
N THR A 39 -0.78 12.06 -5.90
CA THR A 39 -1.32 13.42 -5.75
C THR A 39 -2.37 13.46 -4.64
N VAL A 40 -3.28 12.49 -4.63
CA VAL A 40 -4.35 12.36 -3.62
C VAL A 40 -3.77 12.05 -2.24
N LEU A 41 -2.79 11.14 -2.14
CA LEU A 41 -2.12 10.87 -0.88
C LEU A 41 -1.15 11.99 -0.44
N GLY A 42 -0.86 12.98 -1.29
CA GLY A 42 0.14 14.02 -1.00
C GLY A 42 1.57 13.45 -0.87
N LEU A 43 1.84 12.32 -1.52
CA LEU A 43 3.13 11.63 -1.44
C LEU A 43 4.01 11.96 -2.66
N PRO A 44 5.34 12.00 -2.49
CA PRO A 44 6.25 12.01 -3.63
C PRO A 44 6.10 10.70 -4.43
N ARG A 45 6.17 10.78 -5.76
CA ARG A 45 6.23 9.60 -6.66
C ARG A 45 7.17 8.52 -6.17
N LYS A 46 8.39 8.93 -5.79
CA LYS A 46 9.44 8.02 -5.34
C LYS A 46 9.05 7.30 -4.04
N THR A 47 8.40 8.01 -3.12
CA THR A 47 7.93 7.45 -1.84
C THR A 47 6.80 6.46 -2.05
N LEU A 48 5.83 6.79 -2.92
CA LEU A 48 4.76 5.86 -3.27
C LEU A 48 5.33 4.57 -3.87
N TYR A 49 6.27 4.67 -4.82
CA TYR A 49 6.93 3.50 -5.39
C TYR A 49 7.69 2.67 -4.35
N ASP A 50 8.37 3.32 -3.41
CA ASP A 50 9.10 2.63 -2.34
C ASP A 50 8.15 1.86 -1.41
N LYS A 51 7.05 2.50 -0.99
CA LYS A 51 5.98 1.86 -0.21
C LYS A 51 5.33 0.71 -0.98
N MET A 52 5.00 0.92 -2.25
CA MET A 52 4.46 -0.14 -3.11
C MET A 52 5.41 -1.33 -3.23
N LYS A 53 6.72 -1.08 -3.41
CA LYS A 53 7.73 -2.13 -3.44
C LYS A 53 7.85 -2.85 -2.10
N LYS A 54 7.84 -2.11 -0.99
CA LYS A 54 7.89 -2.64 0.38
C LYS A 54 6.71 -3.54 0.69
N TYR A 55 5.51 -3.16 0.25
CA TYR A 55 4.27 -3.91 0.48
C TYR A 55 3.93 -4.92 -0.64
N GLY A 56 4.75 -5.02 -1.69
CA GLY A 56 4.51 -5.91 -2.83
C GLY A 56 3.35 -5.48 -3.75
N LEU A 57 2.90 -4.23 -3.66
CA LEU A 57 1.83 -3.68 -4.48
C LEU A 57 2.34 -3.37 -5.89
N LYS A 58 1.70 -3.92 -6.91
CA LYS A 58 2.04 -3.66 -8.30
C LYS A 58 0.92 -2.87 -8.94
N ARG A 59 1.25 -1.76 -9.59
CA ARG A 59 0.28 -0.97 -10.37
C ARG A 59 -0.54 -1.83 -11.34
N ALA A 60 0.10 -2.85 -11.94
CA ALA A 60 -0.52 -3.75 -12.90
C ALA A 60 -1.69 -4.55 -12.33
N ASP A 61 -1.70 -4.80 -11.02
CA ASP A 61 -2.81 -5.45 -10.32
C ASP A 61 -4.07 -4.57 -10.29
N PHE A 62 -3.87 -3.25 -10.30
CA PHE A 62 -4.92 -2.24 -10.16
C PHE A 62 -5.31 -1.58 -11.49
N ILE A 63 -4.51 -1.75 -12.55
CA ILE A 63 -4.83 -1.27 -13.90
C ILE A 63 -5.96 -2.15 -14.43
N THR A 64 -7.21 -1.71 -14.23
CA THR A 64 -8.35 -2.32 -14.90
C THR A 64 -8.20 -2.00 -16.39
N ARG A 65 -7.88 -3.02 -17.18
CA ARG A 65 -7.80 -2.90 -18.64
C ARG A 65 -9.22 -2.68 -19.15
N ARG A 66 -9.63 -1.41 -19.21
CA ARG A 66 -10.92 -1.02 -19.79
C ARG A 66 -10.89 -1.45 -21.25
N SER A 67 -11.58 -2.55 -21.53
CA SER A 67 -11.96 -2.96 -22.89
C SER A 67 -13.16 -2.13 -23.32
#